data_AF-A0A6G2PQ61-F1
#
_entry.id   AF-A0A6G2PQ61-F1
#
_cell.length_a   1.000
_cell.length_b   1.000
_cell.length_c   1.000
_cell.angle_alpha   90.00
_cell.angle_beta   90.00
_cell.angle_gamma   90.00
#
_symmetry.space_group_name_H-M   'P 1'
#
loop_
_entity.id
_entity.type
_entity.pdbx_description
1 polymer ?
#
loop_
_entity_poly.entity_id
_entity_poly.type
_entity_poly.pdbx_seq_one_letter_code
_entity_poly.pdbx_strand_id
1 'polypeptide(L)' 'MGRQRFGVFIRVEGIPNAVALAEITAMPRGMELPPLGAHVEGTVIDHAHHNHQVKIRLPV' A
#
# COMPACT_ATOMS: atom_id res chain seq x y z
N MET A 1 -6.70 23.09 -5.15
CA MET A 1 -6.22 22.42 -3.92
C MET A 1 -7.00 21.12 -3.75
N GLY A 2 -6.53 20.02 -4.33
CA GLY A 2 -7.15 18.70 -4.15
C GLY A 2 -6.32 17.87 -3.18
N ARG A 3 -6.94 17.29 -2.15
CA ARG A 3 -6.28 16.26 -1.34
C ARG A 3 -6.16 15.01 -2.20
N GLN A 4 -4.97 14.75 -2.73
CA GLN A 4 -4.68 13.47 -3.37
C GLN A 4 -4.83 12.37 -2.31
N ARG A 5 -5.62 11.34 -2.61
CA ARG A 5 -5.61 10.12 -1.80
C ARG A 5 -4.22 9.51 -1.97
N PHE A 6 -3.43 9.39 -0.91
CA PHE A 6 -2.04 8.92 -1.00
C PHE A 6 -1.96 7.40 -1.22
N GLY A 7 -2.97 6.65 -0.80
CA GLY A 7 -2.95 5.19 -0.77
C GLY A 7 -3.49 4.66 0.54
N VAL A 8 -3.17 3.40 0.85
CA VAL A 8 -3.40 2.80 2.18
C VAL A 8 -2.11 2.24 2.75
N PHE A 9 -1.96 2.37 4.07
CA PHE A 9 -0.89 1.71 4.80
C PHE A 9 -1.32 0.30 5.18
N ILE A 10 -0.42 -0.65 5.02
CA ILE A 10 -0.66 -2.08 5.24
C ILE A 10 0.43 -2.61 6.16
N ARG A 11 0.05 -3.40 7.17
CA ARG A 11 1.00 -4.15 7.98
C ARG A 11 1.41 -5.40 7.22
N VAL A 12 2.70 -5.66 7.11
CA VAL A 12 3.19 -6.87 6.42
C VAL A 12 3.12 -8.06 7.38
N GLU A 13 2.39 -9.10 6.99
CA GLU A 13 2.29 -10.32 7.77
C GLU A 13 3.64 -11.04 7.84
N GLY A 14 3.97 -11.62 9.00
CA GLY A 14 5.25 -12.30 9.22
C GLY A 14 6.47 -11.40 9.40
N ILE A 15 6.37 -10.08 9.13
CA ILE A 15 7.48 -9.12 9.33
C ILE A 15 7.10 -8.06 10.38
N PRO A 16 7.59 -8.19 11.62
CA PRO A 16 7.32 -7.23 12.69
C PRO A 16 7.76 -5.81 12.30
N ASN A 17 6.92 -4.82 12.61
CA ASN A 17 7.15 -3.39 12.39
C ASN A 17 7.27 -2.93 10.92
N ALA A 18 7.13 -3.84 9.95
CA ALA A 18 7.10 -3.46 8.55
C ALA A 18 5.75 -2.86 8.18
N VAL A 19 5.80 -1.63 7.66
CA VAL A 19 4.65 -0.93 7.11
C VAL A 19 4.85 -0.73 5.61
N ALA A 20 3.88 -1.21 4.84
CA ALA A 20 3.80 -1.03 3.41
C ALA A 20 2.84 0.10 3.04
N LEU A 21 3.03 0.67 1.86
CA LEU A 21 2.12 1.63 1.22
C LEU A 21 1.69 1.08 -0.13
N ALA A 22 0.39 0.86 -0.27
CA ALA A 22 -0.24 0.72 -1.57
C ALA A 22 -0.55 2.12 -2.10
N GLU A 23 0.33 2.65 -2.96
CA GLU A 23 0.15 3.97 -3.57
C GLU A 23 -1.02 3.92 -4.55
N ILE A 24 -1.92 4.91 -4.50
CA ILE A 24 -3.08 4.95 -5.42
C ILE A 24 -2.65 5.01 -6.90
N THR A 25 -1.45 5.53 -7.17
CA THR A 25 -0.86 5.63 -8.51
C THR A 25 -0.43 4.26 -9.05
N ALA A 26 -0.18 3.29 -8.18
CA ALA A 26 0.14 1.91 -8.55
C ALA A 26 -1.12 1.03 -8.64
N MET A 27 -2.30 1.54 -8.28
CA MET A 27 -3.56 0.80 -8.27
C MET A 27 -4.33 0.96 -9.60
N PRO A 28 -5.11 -0.06 -10.01
CA PRO A 28 -6.03 0.05 -11.13
C PRO A 28 -7.02 1.23 -10.96
N ARG A 29 -7.37 1.89 -12.06
CA ARG A 29 -8.38 2.96 -12.04
C ARG A 29 -9.73 2.39 -11.61
N GLY A 30 -10.38 3.05 -10.66
CA GLY A 30 -11.70 2.65 -10.16
C GLY A 30 -11.67 1.58 -9.07
N MET A 31 -10.49 1.09 -8.67
CA MET A 31 -10.38 0.21 -7.52
C MET A 31 -10.69 0.98 -6.22
N GLU A 32 -11.57 0.40 -5.41
CA GLU A 32 -11.81 0.88 -4.05
C GLU A 32 -10.63 0.50 -3.14
N LEU A 33 -10.31 1.38 -2.19
CA LEU A 33 -9.29 1.07 -1.21
C LEU A 33 -9.82 -0.02 -0.26
N PRO A 34 -8.99 -1.01 0.12
CA PRO A 34 -9.39 -2.02 1.10
C PRO A 34 -9.91 -1.36 2.39
N PRO A 35 -10.99 -1.86 2.99
CA PRO A 35 -11.47 -1.34 4.26
C PRO A 35 -10.45 -1.65 5.36
N LEU A 36 -10.49 -0.86 6.44
CA LEU A 36 -9.59 -1.06 7.58
C LEU A 36 -9.79 -2.47 8.16
N GLY A 37 -8.68 -3.20 8.35
CA GLY A 37 -8.70 -4.57 8.87
C GLY A 37 -8.91 -5.67 7.82
N ALA A 38 -9.11 -5.32 6.54
CA ALA A 38 -9.09 -6.30 5.46
C ALA A 38 -7.69 -6.91 5.29
N HIS A 39 -7.66 -8.21 5.00
CA HIS A 39 -6.44 -8.88 4.54
C HIS A 39 -6.37 -8.77 3.02
N VAL A 40 -5.20 -8.41 2.52
CA VAL A 40 -4.94 -8.27 1.09
C VAL A 40 -3.61 -8.91 0.76
N GLU A 41 -3.55 -9.53 -0.42
CA GLU A 41 -2.29 -9.94 -1.02
C GLU A 41 -1.74 -8.80 -1.87
N GLY A 42 -0.45 -8.80 -2.15
CA GLY A 42 0.19 -7.75 -2.93
C GLY A 42 1.62 -8.08 -3.27
N THR A 43 2.13 -7.45 -4.33
CA THR A 43 3.52 -7.61 -4.75
C THR A 43 4.33 -6.41 -4.31
N VAL A 44 5.47 -6.65 -3.66
CA VAL A 44 6.47 -5.60 -3.38
C VAL A 44 7.08 -5.14 -4.69
N ILE A 45 7.05 -3.83 -4.94
CA ILE A 45 7.56 -3.24 -6.19
C ILE A 45 8.76 -2.31 -5.96
N ASP A 46 8.92 -1.77 -4.75
CA ASP A 46 10.01 -0.84 -4.42
C ASP A 46 10.13 -0.65 -2.90
N HIS A 47 11.22 -0.01 -2.45
CA HIS A 47 11.48 0.33 -1.06
C HIS A 47 11.93 1.79 -0.93
N ALA A 48 11.17 2.60 -0.19
CA ALA A 48 11.56 3.95 0.16
C ALA A 48 12.46 3.93 1.41
N HIS A 49 13.77 4.03 1.18
CA HIS A 49 14.78 3.92 2.24
C HIS A 49 14.63 5.01 3.32
N HIS A 50 14.29 6.24 2.94
CA HIS A 50 14.26 7.40 3.84
C HIS A 50 13.17 7.35 4.92
N ASN A 51 12.12 6.55 4.73
CA ASN A 51 11.02 6.39 5.67
C ASN A 51 10.74 4.91 6.03
N HIS A 52 11.68 4.01 5.72
CA HIS A 52 11.59 2.56 5.97
C HIS A 52 10.28 1.92 5.45
N GLN A 53 9.82 2.36 4.28
CA GLN A 53 8.53 1.97 3.74
C GLN A 53 8.67 1.01 2.55
N VAL A 54 7.82 -0.01 2.54
CA VAL A 54 7.69 -0.92 1.40
C VAL A 54 6.60 -0.42 0.46
N LYS A 55 6.88 -0.31 -0.83
CA LYS A 55 5.85 -0.01 -1.83
C LYS A 55 5.27 -1.31 -2.36
N ILE A 56 3.95 -1.39 -2.38
CA ILE A 56 3.24 -2.59 -2.85
C ILE A 56 2.23 -2.24 -3.93
N ARG A 57 2.04 -3.18 -4.86
CA ARG A 57 0.93 -3.18 -5.81
C ARG A 57 -0.08 -4.22 -5.38
N LEU A 58 -1.33 -3.79 -5.21
CA LEU A 58 -2.45 -4.68 -4.93
C LEU A 58 -2.89 -5.42 -6.21
N PRO A 59 -3.32 -6.69 -6.12
CA PRO A 59 -3.90 -7.43 -7.22
C PRO A 59 -5.25 -6.81 -7.60
N VAL A 60 -5.60 -6.92 -8.88
CA VAL A 60 -6.86 -6.43 -9.47
C VAL A 60 -8.05 -7.19 -8.91
#